data_AF-A0A1G2FQJ1-F1
#
_entry.id   AF-A0A1G2FQJ1-F1
#
_cell.length_a   1.000
_cell.length_b   1.000
_cell.length_c   1.000
_cell.angle_alpha   90.00
_cell.angle_beta   90.00
_cell.angle_gamma   90.00
#
_symmetry.space_group_name_H-M   'P 1'
#
loop_
_entity.id
_entity.type
_entity.pdbx_description
1 polymer ?
#
loop_
_entity_poly.entity_id
_entity_poly.type
_entity_poly.pdbx_seq_one_letter_code
_entity_poly.pdbx_strand_id
1 'polypeptide(L)'
;MTALMVLENMDLNQEVIISKKAVEAYGDLGGLKIDEKISVKNLLYIMLLESSNDAATALAENLPNGNLDNFINLMNQKANELGMENTRFIDSTGYDPSNVSTALDLAKLIKYSLSKPLVWDILKTPVIDLFSVDEKINHHLVNNNQLLNRLPEMIGGKTGYTEEANECMLSLIRAPDKTNLVIVVLGAKDRFLETEKLANWAKEAYIW
;
A
#
# COMPACT_ATOMS: atom_id res chain seq x y z
N MET A 1 -5.44 1.37 -2.15
CA MET A 1 -6.20 1.88 -3.31
C MET A 1 -5.29 2.64 -4.28
N THR A 2 -4.48 3.60 -3.80
CA THR A 2 -3.51 4.39 -4.58
C THR A 2 -2.70 3.57 -5.59
N ALA A 3 -2.06 2.47 -5.15
CA ALA A 3 -1.29 1.60 -6.06
C ALA A 3 -2.10 1.06 -7.23
N LEU A 4 -3.39 0.72 -7.03
CA LEU A 4 -4.25 0.22 -8.12
C LEU A 4 -4.57 1.33 -9.12
N MET A 5 -4.87 2.53 -8.63
CA MET A 5 -5.14 3.69 -9.49
C MET A 5 -3.92 4.03 -10.34
N VAL A 6 -2.73 4.00 -9.76
CA VAL A 6 -1.47 4.20 -10.50
C VAL A 6 -1.29 3.12 -11.56
N LEU A 7 -1.42 1.84 -11.21
CA LEU A 7 -1.24 0.73 -12.15
C LEU A 7 -2.27 0.68 -13.29
N GLU A 8 -3.43 1.32 -13.10
CA GLU A 8 -4.50 1.36 -14.11
C GLU A 8 -4.43 2.59 -15.01
N ASN A 9 -3.75 3.65 -14.58
CA ASN A 9 -3.84 4.95 -15.23
C ASN A 9 -2.48 5.59 -15.56
N MET A 10 -1.36 4.98 -15.17
CA MET A 10 -0.02 5.55 -15.37
C MET A 10 0.92 4.56 -16.04
N ASP A 11 1.84 5.08 -16.85
CA ASP A 11 2.97 4.30 -17.36
C ASP A 11 4.01 4.13 -16.24
N LEU A 12 4.41 2.90 -15.96
CA LEU A 12 5.42 2.58 -14.95
C LEU A 12 6.79 3.22 -15.22
N ASN A 13 7.10 3.50 -16.49
CA ASN A 13 8.34 4.16 -16.90
C ASN A 13 8.23 5.69 -16.95
N GLN A 14 7.03 6.25 -16.74
CA GLN A 14 6.86 7.70 -16.67
C GLN A 14 7.75 8.26 -15.56
N GLU A 15 8.48 9.33 -15.89
CA GLU A 15 9.24 10.10 -14.91
C GLU A 15 8.30 11.05 -14.17
N VAL A 16 8.44 11.09 -12.85
CA VAL A 16 7.78 12.04 -11.98
C VAL A 16 8.83 12.98 -11.41
N ILE A 17 8.57 14.29 -11.49
CA ILE A 17 9.37 15.31 -10.81
C ILE A 17 8.74 15.52 -9.43
N ILE A 18 9.52 15.28 -8.38
CA ILE A 18 9.03 15.41 -7.01
C ILE A 18 8.79 16.89 -6.69
N SER A 19 7.53 17.20 -6.38
CA SER A 19 7.10 18.55 -6.02
C SER A 19 7.49 18.86 -4.57
N LYS A 20 7.61 20.17 -4.27
CA LYS A 20 7.73 20.63 -2.88
C LYS A 20 6.55 20.15 -2.01
N LYS A 21 5.34 20.16 -2.57
CA LYS A 21 4.12 19.73 -1.88
C LYS A 21 4.16 18.25 -1.49
N ALA A 22 4.73 17.38 -2.33
CA ALA A 22 4.91 15.98 -1.98
C ALA A 22 5.84 15.79 -0.78
N VAL A 23 6.98 16.50 -0.75
CA VAL A 23 7.94 16.43 0.37
C VAL A 23 7.40 17.04 1.66
N GLU A 24 6.47 17.99 1.55
CA GLU A 24 5.76 18.61 2.69
C GLU A 24 4.52 17.80 3.16
N ALA A 25 4.30 16.59 2.63
CA ALA A 25 3.25 15.70 3.12
C ALA A 25 3.45 15.40 4.62
N TYR A 26 2.34 15.14 5.33
CA TYR A 26 2.37 14.78 6.75
C TYR A 26 2.53 13.26 6.92
N GLY A 27 3.14 12.83 8.02
CA GLY A 27 3.27 11.42 8.39
C GLY A 27 4.59 10.78 7.94
N ASP A 28 4.55 9.48 7.62
CA ASP A 28 5.72 8.71 7.22
C ASP A 28 6.21 9.13 5.83
N LEU A 29 7.48 9.53 5.71
CA LEU A 29 8.08 9.99 4.46
C LEU A 29 9.16 9.01 3.99
N GLY A 30 9.24 8.81 2.67
CA GLY A 30 10.22 7.95 1.98
C GLY A 30 11.51 8.68 1.61
N GLY A 31 11.69 9.91 2.06
CA GLY A 31 12.95 10.65 1.91
C GLY A 31 13.19 11.25 0.52
N LEU A 32 12.16 11.35 -0.31
CA LEU A 32 12.22 11.95 -1.66
C LEU A 32 12.74 13.40 -1.60
N LYS A 33 13.43 13.85 -2.65
CA LYS A 33 13.99 15.21 -2.73
C LYS A 33 13.24 16.07 -3.74
N ILE A 34 13.05 17.35 -3.41
CA ILE A 34 12.46 18.32 -4.35
C ILE A 34 13.28 18.33 -5.65
N ASP A 35 12.59 18.37 -6.79
CA ASP A 35 13.16 18.33 -8.16
C ASP A 35 13.84 17.01 -8.54
N GLU A 36 13.84 16.01 -7.65
CA GLU A 36 14.24 14.65 -8.00
C GLU A 36 13.34 14.11 -9.12
N LYS A 37 13.96 13.44 -10.10
CA LYS A 37 13.25 12.68 -11.12
C LYS A 37 13.30 11.21 -10.76
N ILE A 38 12.14 10.58 -10.65
CA ILE A 38 12.03 9.16 -10.28
C ILE A 38 10.87 8.52 -11.05
N SER A 39 11.01 7.24 -11.40
CA SER A 39 9.97 6.55 -12.17
C SER A 39 8.74 6.25 -11.30
N VAL A 40 7.57 6.18 -11.94
CA VAL A 40 6.31 5.73 -11.30
C VAL A 40 6.50 4.37 -10.63
N LYS A 41 7.23 3.45 -11.27
CA LYS A 41 7.54 2.14 -10.68
C LYS A 41 8.31 2.28 -9.37
N ASN A 42 9.37 3.08 -9.33
CA ASN A 42 10.16 3.26 -8.10
C ASN A 42 9.34 3.92 -7.00
N LEU A 43 8.48 4.90 -7.34
CA LEU A 43 7.53 5.48 -6.39
C LEU A 43 6.54 4.46 -5.82
N LEU A 44 6.06 3.50 -6.61
CA LEU A 44 5.23 2.41 -6.09
C LEU A 44 5.97 1.55 -5.05
N TYR A 45 7.26 1.27 -5.26
CA TYR A 45 8.07 0.56 -4.28
C TYR A 45 8.22 1.36 -2.99
N ILE A 46 8.62 2.63 -3.09
CA ILE A 46 8.80 3.52 -1.92
C ILE A 46 7.49 3.62 -1.11
N MET A 47 6.37 3.87 -1.79
CA MET A 47 5.04 3.97 -1.18
C MET A 47 4.62 2.68 -0.48
N LEU A 48 4.79 1.52 -1.12
CA LEU A 48 4.26 0.25 -0.60
C LEU A 48 5.16 -0.37 0.48
N LEU A 49 6.49 -0.24 0.35
CA LEU A 49 7.45 -0.84 1.29
C LEU A 49 7.59 -0.06 2.60
N GLU A 50 7.65 1.26 2.50
CA GLU A 50 7.91 2.14 3.66
C GLU A 50 6.69 2.94 4.10
N SER A 51 5.55 2.79 3.42
CA SER A 51 4.35 3.59 3.69
C SER A 51 4.53 5.09 3.41
N SER A 52 5.38 5.42 2.45
CA SER A 52 5.77 6.80 2.14
C SER A 52 4.61 7.65 1.59
N ASN A 53 4.27 8.69 2.35
CA ASN A 53 3.21 9.65 2.06
C ASN A 53 3.64 10.67 0.99
N ASP A 54 4.92 11.03 0.93
CA ASP A 54 5.50 11.82 -0.15
C ASP A 54 5.41 11.08 -1.50
N ALA A 55 5.70 9.78 -1.56
CA ALA A 55 5.54 9.00 -2.78
C ALA A 55 4.06 8.87 -3.20
N ALA A 56 3.17 8.58 -2.24
CA ALA A 56 1.73 8.51 -2.50
C ALA A 56 1.15 9.86 -2.99
N THR A 57 1.65 10.98 -2.44
CA THR A 57 1.27 12.33 -2.86
C THR A 57 1.81 12.63 -4.25
N ALA A 58 3.09 12.36 -4.52
CA ALA A 58 3.71 12.57 -5.83
C ALA A 58 3.01 11.77 -6.94
N LEU A 59 2.67 10.50 -6.68
CA LEU A 59 1.90 9.65 -7.60
C LEU A 59 0.51 10.23 -7.88
N ALA A 60 -0.20 10.67 -6.84
CA ALA A 60 -1.54 11.24 -6.99
C ALA A 60 -1.53 12.59 -7.75
N GLU A 61 -0.52 13.42 -7.53
CA GLU A 61 -0.35 14.71 -8.23
C GLU A 61 -0.02 14.54 -9.72
N ASN A 62 0.61 13.44 -10.10
CA ASN A 62 1.11 13.20 -11.46
C ASN A 62 0.21 12.26 -12.28
N LEU A 63 -0.98 11.94 -11.79
CA LEU A 63 -1.97 11.20 -12.57
C LEU A 63 -2.29 11.96 -13.88
N PRO A 64 -2.29 11.29 -15.05
CA PRO A 64 -2.60 11.94 -16.32
C PRO A 64 -3.96 12.66 -16.30
N ASN A 65 -3.96 13.94 -16.68
CA ASN A 65 -5.14 14.83 -16.70
C ASN A 65 -5.82 15.04 -15.33
N GLY A 66 -5.15 14.69 -14.23
CA GLY A 66 -5.69 14.78 -12.87
C GLY A 66 -5.11 15.94 -12.06
N ASN A 67 -5.87 16.37 -11.06
CA ASN A 67 -5.34 16.97 -9.84
C ASN A 67 -5.60 15.98 -8.68
N LEU A 68 -5.18 16.33 -7.47
CA LEU A 68 -5.37 15.46 -6.30
C LEU A 68 -6.85 15.09 -6.10
N ASP A 69 -7.77 16.03 -6.24
CA ASP A 69 -9.21 15.78 -6.09
C ASP A 69 -9.73 14.75 -7.10
N ASN A 70 -9.27 14.82 -8.35
CA ASN A 70 -9.60 13.83 -9.38
C ASN A 70 -9.05 12.44 -9.00
N PHE A 71 -7.86 12.36 -8.42
CA PHE A 71 -7.31 11.10 -7.92
C PHE A 71 -8.16 10.51 -6.79
N ILE A 72 -8.58 11.32 -5.82
CA ILE A 72 -9.45 10.89 -4.72
C ILE A 72 -10.84 10.45 -5.25
N ASN A 73 -11.38 11.16 -6.23
CA ASN A 73 -12.63 10.76 -6.90
C ASN A 73 -12.49 9.40 -7.57
N LEU A 74 -11.38 9.13 -8.26
CA LEU A 74 -11.10 7.81 -8.87
C LEU A 74 -10.96 6.71 -7.82
N MET A 75 -10.30 6.99 -6.69
CA MET A 75 -10.20 6.03 -5.58
C MET A 75 -11.59 5.65 -5.04
N ASN A 76 -12.47 6.63 -4.83
CA ASN A 76 -13.84 6.39 -4.36
C ASN A 76 -14.72 5.74 -5.43
N GLN A 77 -14.56 6.10 -6.70
CA GLN A 77 -15.24 5.43 -7.80
C GLN A 77 -14.85 3.95 -7.84
N LYS A 78 -13.55 3.64 -7.75
CA LYS A 78 -13.08 2.25 -7.68
C LYS A 78 -13.63 1.53 -6.45
N ALA A 79 -13.67 2.19 -5.29
CA ALA A 79 -14.27 1.60 -4.09
C ALA A 79 -15.72 1.17 -4.34
N ASN A 80 -16.53 2.03 -4.96
CA ASN A 80 -17.90 1.71 -5.34
C ASN A 80 -17.98 0.57 -6.36
N GLU A 81 -17.13 0.56 -7.40
CA GLU A 81 -17.07 -0.52 -8.40
C GLU A 81 -16.73 -1.88 -7.77
N LEU A 82 -15.92 -1.89 -6.71
CA LEU A 82 -15.56 -3.09 -5.96
C LEU A 82 -16.60 -3.47 -4.89
N GLY A 83 -17.69 -2.72 -4.77
CA GLY A 83 -18.72 -2.91 -3.74
C GLY A 83 -18.23 -2.62 -2.33
N MET A 84 -17.24 -1.72 -2.17
CA MET A 84 -16.71 -1.29 -0.87
C MET A 84 -17.60 -0.20 -0.25
N GLU A 85 -18.87 -0.55 0.03
CA GLU A 85 -19.95 0.38 0.39
C GLU A 85 -19.70 1.16 1.70
N ASN A 86 -18.80 0.68 2.56
CA ASN A 86 -18.46 1.31 3.84
C ASN A 86 -17.06 1.93 3.80
N THR A 87 -16.58 2.29 2.60
CA THR A 87 -15.27 2.91 2.39
C THR A 87 -15.39 4.30 1.81
N ARG A 88 -14.61 5.23 2.35
CA ARG A 88 -14.44 6.58 1.79
C ARG A 88 -12.99 7.00 1.93
N PHE A 89 -12.40 7.40 0.81
CA PHE A 89 -11.06 7.98 0.75
C PHE A 89 -11.16 9.51 0.71
N ILE A 90 -10.33 10.17 1.51
CA ILE A 90 -10.21 11.63 1.61
C ILE A 90 -8.84 12.09 1.10
N ASP A 91 -7.82 11.24 1.24
CA ASP A 91 -6.49 11.44 0.66
C ASP A 91 -5.94 10.13 0.05
N SER A 92 -4.75 10.20 -0.54
CA SER A 92 -4.07 9.05 -1.16
C SER A 92 -3.16 8.28 -0.22
N THR A 93 -2.99 8.75 1.02
CA THR A 93 -1.97 8.28 1.98
C THR A 93 -2.58 7.47 3.12
N GLY A 94 -3.84 7.74 3.48
CA GLY A 94 -4.51 7.24 4.67
C GLY A 94 -4.23 8.06 5.93
N TYR A 95 -3.65 9.26 5.81
CA TYR A 95 -3.31 10.11 6.95
C TYR A 95 -4.52 10.86 7.53
N ASP A 96 -5.41 11.36 6.67
CA ASP A 96 -6.61 12.06 7.10
C ASP A 96 -7.54 11.08 7.85
N PRO A 97 -7.94 11.39 9.10
CA PRO A 97 -8.75 10.49 9.93
C PRO A 97 -10.17 10.28 9.41
N SER A 98 -10.59 11.07 8.41
CA SER A 98 -11.88 10.91 7.72
C SER A 98 -11.82 9.86 6.60
N ASN A 99 -10.63 9.31 6.30
CA ASN A 99 -10.48 8.06 5.58
C ASN A 99 -11.07 6.92 6.42
N VAL A 100 -12.05 6.21 5.88
CA VAL A 100 -12.73 5.11 6.59
C VAL A 100 -12.89 3.90 5.68
N SER A 101 -12.86 2.71 6.26
CA SER A 101 -13.13 1.45 5.57
C SER A 101 -13.53 0.37 6.58
N THR A 102 -13.79 -0.85 6.11
CA THR A 102 -14.09 -2.02 6.96
C THR A 102 -13.19 -3.18 6.58
N ALA A 103 -13.02 -4.15 7.48
CA ALA A 103 -12.23 -5.36 7.20
C ALA A 103 -12.76 -6.11 5.96
N LEU A 104 -14.09 -6.16 5.80
CA LEU A 104 -14.74 -6.77 4.65
C LEU A 104 -14.44 -6.02 3.34
N ASP A 105 -14.52 -4.69 3.35
CA ASP A 105 -14.23 -3.91 2.14
C ASP A 105 -12.76 -3.97 1.74
N LEU A 106 -11.85 -3.92 2.71
CA LEU A 106 -10.42 -4.11 2.46
C LEU A 106 -10.11 -5.53 1.95
N ALA A 107 -10.86 -6.55 2.37
CA ALA A 107 -10.73 -7.89 1.79
C ALA A 107 -11.17 -7.93 0.32
N LYS A 108 -12.20 -7.17 -0.08
CA LYS A 108 -12.59 -7.01 -1.50
C LYS A 108 -11.48 -6.32 -2.29
N LEU A 109 -10.87 -5.29 -1.72
CA LEU A 109 -9.71 -4.60 -2.31
C LEU A 109 -8.53 -5.55 -2.54
N ILE A 110 -8.18 -6.38 -1.55
CA ILE A 110 -7.15 -7.41 -1.69
C ILE A 110 -7.52 -8.40 -2.80
N LYS A 111 -8.74 -8.91 -2.80
CA LYS A 111 -9.20 -9.86 -3.83
C LYS A 111 -9.03 -9.29 -5.23
N TYR A 112 -9.37 -8.01 -5.43
CA TYR A 112 -9.17 -7.33 -6.71
C TYR A 112 -7.68 -7.16 -7.05
N SER A 113 -6.85 -6.78 -6.08
CA SER A 113 -5.42 -6.58 -6.32
C SER A 113 -4.66 -7.86 -6.67
N LEU A 114 -5.23 -9.05 -6.45
CA LEU A 114 -4.65 -10.33 -6.91
C LEU A 114 -4.44 -10.38 -8.43
N SER A 115 -5.22 -9.63 -9.23
CA SER A 115 -5.00 -9.53 -10.68
C SER A 115 -3.88 -8.56 -11.07
N LYS A 116 -3.21 -7.95 -10.09
CA LYS A 116 -2.13 -6.96 -10.27
C LYS A 116 -0.86 -7.49 -9.60
N PRO A 117 -0.14 -8.46 -10.21
CA PRO A 117 0.96 -9.19 -9.56
C PRO A 117 2.06 -8.27 -9.03
N LEU A 118 2.35 -7.17 -9.73
CA LEU A 118 3.35 -6.19 -9.32
C LEU A 118 3.12 -5.62 -7.90
N VAL A 119 1.87 -5.45 -7.46
CA VAL A 119 1.59 -4.99 -6.07
C VAL A 119 2.16 -5.98 -5.06
N TRP A 120 1.94 -7.27 -5.29
CA TRP A 120 2.37 -8.32 -4.38
C TRP A 120 3.87 -8.61 -4.50
N ASP A 121 4.44 -8.50 -5.70
CA ASP A 121 5.89 -8.58 -5.89
C ASP A 121 6.62 -7.48 -5.11
N ILE A 122 6.08 -6.26 -5.15
CA ILE A 122 6.58 -5.14 -4.34
C ILE A 122 6.43 -5.48 -2.85
N LEU A 123 5.21 -5.79 -2.37
CA LEU A 123 4.95 -6.03 -0.94
C LEU A 123 5.72 -7.21 -0.35
N LYS A 124 6.23 -8.13 -1.18
CA LYS A 124 7.09 -9.26 -0.79
C LYS A 124 8.58 -8.91 -0.76
N THR A 125 8.99 -7.83 -1.43
CA THR A 125 10.40 -7.44 -1.54
C THR A 125 10.93 -7.07 -0.14
N PRO A 126 11.96 -7.74 0.40
CA PRO A 126 12.44 -7.47 1.76
C PRO A 126 13.32 -6.21 1.83
N VAL A 127 14.18 -6.02 0.82
CA VAL A 127 15.11 -4.91 0.70
C VAL A 127 15.35 -4.62 -0.78
N ILE A 128 15.50 -3.35 -1.14
CA ILE A 128 15.83 -2.93 -2.50
C ILE A 128 16.50 -1.55 -2.50
N ASP A 129 17.47 -1.36 -3.39
CA ASP A 129 18.03 -0.05 -3.70
C ASP A 129 17.38 0.48 -4.99
N LEU A 130 16.86 1.70 -4.93
CA LEU A 130 16.21 2.38 -6.05
C LEU A 130 16.90 3.71 -6.31
N PHE A 131 17.07 4.05 -7.59
CA PHE A 131 17.80 5.24 -7.97
C PHE A 131 16.87 6.26 -8.61
N SER A 132 17.20 7.54 -8.44
CA SER A 132 16.70 8.62 -9.30
C SER A 132 17.09 8.35 -10.75
N VAL A 133 16.37 8.97 -11.69
CA VAL A 133 16.60 8.81 -13.14
C VAL A 133 18.04 9.18 -13.53
N ASP A 134 18.64 10.14 -12.85
CA ASP A 134 20.02 10.57 -13.07
C ASP A 134 21.06 9.81 -12.23
N GLU A 135 20.62 8.77 -11.51
CA GLU A 135 21.41 7.89 -10.64
C GLU A 135 22.17 8.60 -9.50
N LYS A 136 21.81 9.85 -9.17
CA LYS A 136 22.48 10.63 -8.11
C LYS A 136 21.92 10.39 -6.72
N ILE A 137 20.68 9.95 -6.61
CA ILE A 137 19.99 9.70 -5.35
C ILE A 137 19.71 8.20 -5.28
N ASN A 138 20.15 7.56 -4.19
CA ASN A 138 19.81 6.18 -3.87
C ASN A 138 18.82 6.17 -2.69
N HIS A 139 17.72 5.45 -2.87
CA HIS A 139 16.73 5.12 -1.85
C HIS A 139 16.92 3.65 -1.48
N HIS A 140 17.57 3.41 -0.34
CA HIS A 140 17.70 2.08 0.23
C HIS A 140 16.47 1.78 1.08
N LEU A 141 15.58 0.92 0.56
CA LEU A 141 14.31 0.61 1.20
C LEU A 141 14.37 -0.71 1.95
N VAL A 142 13.83 -0.71 3.17
CA VAL A 142 13.61 -1.93 3.96
C VAL A 142 12.12 -2.09 4.22
N ASN A 143 11.57 -3.25 3.88
CA ASN A 143 10.14 -3.51 4.06
C ASN A 143 9.77 -3.48 5.55
N ASN A 144 8.81 -2.63 5.90
CA ASN A 144 8.39 -2.47 7.29
C ASN A 144 7.53 -3.62 7.82
N ASN A 145 7.15 -4.58 6.95
CA ASN A 145 6.37 -5.75 7.32
C ASN A 145 7.24 -6.83 7.97
N GLN A 146 7.22 -6.86 9.31
CA GLN A 146 8.00 -7.81 10.11
C GLN A 146 7.55 -9.28 9.91
N LEU A 147 6.34 -9.53 9.41
CA LEU A 147 5.84 -10.89 9.22
C LEU A 147 6.46 -11.61 8.03
N LEU A 148 7.11 -10.93 7.09
CA LEU A 148 7.82 -11.58 5.99
C LEU A 148 8.90 -12.55 6.48
N ASN A 149 9.50 -12.26 7.64
CA ASN A 149 10.51 -13.11 8.26
C ASN A 149 9.95 -14.11 9.29
N ARG A 150 8.70 -13.92 9.74
CA ARG A 150 8.05 -14.74 10.79
C ARG A 150 7.11 -15.80 10.22
N LEU A 151 6.51 -15.52 9.06
CA LEU A 151 5.53 -16.37 8.39
C LEU A 151 6.05 -16.76 7.00
N PRO A 152 6.67 -17.94 6.83
CA PRO A 152 7.18 -18.41 5.54
C PRO A 152 6.13 -18.45 4.41
N GLU A 153 4.87 -18.63 4.77
CA GLU A 153 3.72 -18.66 3.86
C GLU A 153 3.22 -17.26 3.43
N MET A 154 3.78 -16.19 3.98
CA MET A 154 3.35 -14.83 3.67
C MET A 154 3.67 -14.48 2.20
N ILE A 155 2.65 -14.07 1.47
CA ILE A 155 2.79 -13.56 0.11
C ILE A 155 3.15 -12.08 0.16
N GLY A 156 2.50 -11.32 1.04
CA GLY A 156 2.78 -9.90 1.27
C GLY A 156 1.73 -9.29 2.19
N GLY A 157 1.95 -8.05 2.58
CA GLY A 157 1.01 -7.32 3.42
C GLY A 157 1.40 -5.86 3.56
N LYS A 158 0.43 -5.02 3.94
CA LYS A 158 0.65 -3.59 4.14
C LYS A 158 0.21 -3.19 5.55
N THR A 159 1.08 -2.49 6.23
CA THR A 159 0.89 -1.89 7.55
C THR A 159 0.25 -0.50 7.41
N GLY A 160 -0.40 -0.01 8.47
CA GLY A 160 -0.88 1.39 8.54
C GLY A 160 -1.17 1.82 9.97
N TYR A 161 -0.77 3.02 10.36
CA TYR A 161 -0.94 3.54 11.72
C TYR A 161 -1.27 5.03 11.69
N THR A 162 -2.27 5.42 12.48
CA THR A 162 -2.47 6.79 12.95
C THR A 162 -2.90 6.72 14.42
N GLU A 163 -2.93 7.86 15.10
CA GLU A 163 -3.43 7.91 16.48
C GLU A 163 -4.90 7.49 16.57
N GLU A 164 -5.70 7.80 15.55
CA GLU A 164 -7.13 7.49 15.48
C GLU A 164 -7.39 6.03 15.06
N ALA A 165 -6.59 5.49 14.14
CA ALA A 165 -6.80 4.15 13.58
C ALA A 165 -6.11 3.04 14.39
N ASN A 166 -5.18 3.38 15.29
CA ASN A 166 -4.24 2.45 15.92
C ASN A 166 -3.54 1.56 14.88
N GLU A 167 -3.09 0.37 15.28
CA GLU A 167 -2.36 -0.51 14.39
C GLU A 167 -3.29 -1.29 13.45
N CYS A 168 -3.15 -1.05 12.15
CA CYS A 168 -3.85 -1.77 11.09
C CYS A 168 -2.88 -2.60 10.24
N MET A 169 -3.37 -3.74 9.74
CA MET A 169 -2.63 -4.60 8.83
C MET A 169 -3.55 -5.34 7.87
N LEU A 170 -3.15 -5.37 6.61
CA LEU A 170 -3.75 -6.20 5.57
C LEU A 170 -2.71 -7.21 5.11
N SER A 171 -3.09 -8.49 5.02
CA SER A 171 -2.15 -9.58 4.77
C SER A 171 -2.74 -10.60 3.80
N LEU A 172 -1.89 -11.08 2.91
CA LEU A 172 -2.17 -12.21 2.04
C LEU A 172 -1.19 -13.33 2.36
N ILE A 173 -1.75 -14.49 2.69
CA ILE A 173 -1.02 -15.65 3.15
C ILE A 173 -1.39 -16.85 2.29
N ARG A 174 -0.43 -17.72 2.00
CA ARG A 174 -0.67 -19.01 1.35
C ARG A 174 -1.22 -20.01 2.38
N ALA A 175 -2.42 -20.53 2.14
CA ALA A 175 -3.02 -21.57 2.97
C ALA A 175 -2.44 -22.97 2.66
N PRO A 176 -2.68 -23.99 3.52
CA PRO A 176 -2.16 -25.34 3.33
C PRO A 176 -2.50 -26.01 1.98
N ASP A 177 -3.73 -25.84 1.47
CA ASP A 177 -4.17 -26.34 0.14
C ASP A 177 -3.67 -25.49 -1.04
N LYS A 178 -2.83 -24.50 -0.74
CA LYS A 178 -2.25 -23.51 -1.65
C LYS A 178 -3.22 -22.45 -2.15
N THR A 179 -4.43 -22.35 -1.60
CA THR A 179 -5.28 -21.17 -1.82
C THR A 179 -4.77 -19.94 -1.07
N ASN A 180 -5.40 -18.79 -1.33
CA ASN A 180 -5.04 -17.53 -0.69
C ASN A 180 -5.94 -17.27 0.51
N LEU A 181 -5.33 -17.06 1.68
CA LEU A 181 -5.97 -16.59 2.89
C LEU A 181 -5.75 -15.08 3.03
N VAL A 182 -6.84 -14.33 3.17
CA VAL A 182 -6.83 -12.88 3.41
C VAL A 182 -7.08 -12.62 4.89
N ILE A 183 -6.20 -11.86 5.53
CA ILE A 183 -6.35 -11.44 6.92
C ILE A 183 -6.31 -9.91 6.98
N VAL A 184 -7.32 -9.32 7.61
CA VAL A 184 -7.39 -7.87 7.85
C VAL A 184 -7.58 -7.63 9.34
N VAL A 185 -6.65 -6.89 9.94
CA VAL A 185 -6.67 -6.47 11.35
C VAL A 185 -6.76 -4.95 11.37
N LEU A 186 -7.74 -4.42 12.11
CA LEU A 186 -7.95 -2.98 12.28
C LEU A 186 -7.99 -2.64 13.77
N GLY A 187 -7.40 -1.52 14.18
CA GLY A 187 -7.52 -1.03 15.55
C GLY A 187 -6.76 -1.83 16.60
N ALA A 188 -5.74 -2.61 16.22
CA ALA A 188 -5.00 -3.44 17.16
C ALA A 188 -3.98 -2.64 17.98
N LYS A 189 -3.57 -3.23 19.12
CA LYS A 189 -2.38 -2.77 19.87
C LYS A 189 -1.08 -3.32 19.29
N ASP A 190 -1.14 -4.52 18.72
CA ASP A 190 -0.03 -5.18 18.03
C ASP A 190 -0.60 -5.91 16.81
N ARG A 191 -0.52 -5.27 15.64
CA ARG A 191 -1.07 -5.83 14.40
C ARG A 191 -0.37 -7.13 14.00
N PHE A 192 0.92 -7.28 14.31
CA PHE A 192 1.73 -8.38 13.85
C PHE A 192 1.39 -9.63 14.65
N LEU A 193 1.31 -9.51 15.97
CA LEU A 193 0.88 -10.58 16.85
C LEU A 193 -0.55 -11.04 16.52
N GLU A 194 -1.49 -10.10 16.35
CA GLU A 194 -2.87 -10.46 16.04
C GLU A 194 -3.01 -11.13 14.66
N THR A 195 -2.24 -10.67 13.66
CA THR A 195 -2.20 -11.31 12.33
C THR A 195 -1.61 -12.73 12.41
N GLU A 196 -0.53 -12.94 13.17
CA GLU A 196 0.09 -14.25 13.35
C GLU A 196 -0.85 -15.23 14.07
N LYS A 197 -1.55 -14.77 15.12
CA LYS A 197 -2.58 -15.57 15.80
C LYS A 197 -3.69 -16.00 14.85
N LEU A 198 -4.22 -15.08 14.05
CA LEU A 198 -5.27 -15.38 13.07
C LEU A 198 -4.79 -16.34 12.00
N ALA A 199 -3.56 -16.17 11.50
CA ALA A 199 -2.96 -17.06 10.51
C ALA A 199 -2.80 -18.48 11.05
N ASN A 200 -2.29 -18.63 12.28
CA ASN A 200 -2.12 -19.94 12.91
C ASN A 200 -3.46 -20.59 13.27
N TRP A 201 -4.40 -19.81 13.82
CA TRP A 201 -5.75 -20.30 14.09
C TRP A 201 -6.46 -20.80 12.83
N ALA A 202 -6.36 -20.07 11.71
CA ALA A 202 -7.01 -20.47 10.45
C ALA A 202 -6.49 -21.81 9.92
N LYS A 203 -5.20 -22.13 10.12
CA LYS A 203 -4.63 -23.42 9.72
C LYS A 203 -5.25 -24.60 10.47
N GLU A 204 -5.67 -24.39 11.73
CA GLU A 204 -6.25 -25.42 12.59
C GLU A 204 -7.78 -25.47 12.50
N ALA A 205 -8.43 -24.32 12.29
CA ALA A 205 -9.88 -24.19 12.34
C ALA A 205 -10.60 -24.63 11.05
N TYR A 206 -9.89 -24.72 9.93
CA TYR A 206 -10.44 -25.08 8.62
C TYR A 206 -9.86 -26.41 8.13
N ILE A 207 -10.67 -27.12 7.35
CA ILE A 207 -10.20 -28.22 6.49
C ILE A 207 -9.81 -27.60 5.16
N TRP A 208 -8.56 -27.81 4.77
CA TRP A 208 -7.94 -27.31 3.55
C TRP A 208 -7.87 -28.43 2.51
#